data_AF-A0A947DKU3-F1
#
_entry.id   AF-A0A947DKU3-F1
#
_cell.length_a   1.000
_cell.length_b   1.000
_cell.length_c   1.000
_cell.angle_alpha   90.00
_cell.angle_beta   90.00
_cell.angle_gamma   90.00
#
_symmetry.space_group_name_H-M   'P 1'
#
loop_
_entity.id
_entity.type
_entity.pdbx_description
1 polymer ?
#
loop_
_entity_poly.entity_id
_entity_poly.type
_entity_poly.pdbx_seq_one_letter_code
_entity_poly.pdbx_strand_id
1 'polypeptide(L)' 'MPVEHLPLNRLISSEHNVRRTGRKADLEALAASIAAHGLLQNLTVSRAPNERFAVV' A
#
# COMPACT_ATOMS: atom_id res chain seq x y z
N MET A 1 -8.35 -11.39 -11.35
CA MET A 1 -7.05 -10.77 -11.02
C MET A 1 -6.38 -11.65 -9.99
N PRO A 2 -5.19 -12.22 -10.27
CA PRO A 2 -4.46 -13.01 -9.28
C PRO A 2 -3.94 -12.11 -8.15
N VAL A 3 -3.90 -12.66 -6.93
CA VAL A 3 -3.28 -12.01 -5.77
C VAL A 3 -1.90 -12.64 -5.60
N GLU A 4 -0.88 -11.79 -5.42
CA GLU A 4 0.51 -12.23 -5.27
C GLU A 4 1.12 -11.62 -4.00
N HIS A 5 1.98 -12.39 -3.33
CA HIS A 5 2.73 -11.90 -2.18
C HIS A 5 3.99 -11.18 -2.67
N LEU A 6 4.01 -9.86 -2.51
CA LEU A 6 5.14 -9.01 -2.85
C LEU A 6 5.83 -8.50 -1.58
N PRO A 7 7.18 -8.51 -1.51
CA PRO A 7 7.87 -7.90 -0.39
C PRO A 7 7.67 -6.38 -0.39
N LEU A 8 7.48 -5.81 0.81
CA LEU A 8 7.17 -4.39 1.01
C LEU A 8 8.24 -3.45 0.39
N ASN A 9 9.50 -3.88 0.34
CA ASN A 9 10.61 -3.10 -0.22
C ASN A 9 10.53 -2.88 -1.74
N ARG A 10 9.65 -3.61 -2.44
CA ARG A 10 9.39 -3.41 -3.88
C ARG A 10 8.23 -2.45 -4.14
N LEU A 11 7.48 -2.04 -3.09
CA LEU A 11 6.40 -1.07 -3.21
C LEU A 11 6.93 0.35 -3.15
N ILE A 12 6.41 1.20 -4.04
CA ILE A 12 6.65 2.64 -4.05
C ILE A 12 5.32 3.38 -4.03
N SER A 13 5.31 4.60 -3.48
CA SER A 13 4.15 5.49 -3.59
C SER A 13 3.98 5.94 -5.04
N SER A 14 2.79 5.73 -5.63
CA SER A 14 2.47 6.28 -6.96
C SER A 14 2.48 7.81 -6.96
N GLU A 15 2.98 8.42 -8.03
CA GLU A 15 2.91 9.87 -8.26
C GLU A 15 1.47 10.38 -8.38
N HIS A 16 0.53 9.48 -8.72
CA HIS A 16 -0.91 9.78 -8.78
C HIS A 16 -1.57 9.84 -7.40
N ASN A 17 -0.85 9.54 -6.30
CA ASN A 17 -1.38 9.70 -4.94
C ASN A 17 -1.54 11.19 -4.59
N VAL A 18 -2.68 11.75 -4.96
CA VAL A 18 -3.04 13.16 -4.70
C VAL A 18 -3.54 13.42 -3.27
N ARG A 19 -3.74 12.38 -2.45
CA ARG A 19 -4.16 12.56 -1.04
C ARG A 19 -3.01 13.16 -0.23
N ARG A 20 -3.10 14.48 0.01
CA ARG A 20 -2.06 15.28 0.70
C ARG A 20 -2.38 15.60 2.17
N THR A 21 -3.63 15.50 2.59
CA THR A 21 -4.13 15.87 3.93
C THR A 21 -4.61 14.65 4.73
N GLY A 22 -4.63 14.73 6.06
CA GLY A 22 -5.16 13.66 6.92
C GLY A 22 -4.37 12.35 6.87
N ARG A 23 -3.06 12.40 6.59
CA ARG A 23 -2.21 11.19 6.42
C ARG A 23 -1.92 10.44 7.71
N LYS A 24 -1.99 11.12 8.86
CA LYS A 24 -1.55 10.59 10.16
C LYS A 24 -2.68 10.39 11.17
N ALA A 25 -3.85 10.98 10.95
CA ALA A 25 -4.93 11.00 11.94
C ALA A 25 -5.37 9.59 12.34
N ASP A 26 -5.35 8.65 11.39
CA ASP A 26 -5.85 7.28 11.60
C ASP A 26 -4.79 6.20 11.34
N LEU A 27 -3.52 6.60 11.18
CA LEU A 27 -2.45 5.68 10.77
C LEU A 27 -2.15 4.65 11.86
N GLU A 28 -2.15 5.06 13.13
CA GLU A 28 -1.93 4.14 14.26
C GLU A 28 -3.09 3.16 14.42
N ALA A 29 -4.33 3.64 14.33
CA ALA A 29 -5.51 2.80 14.39
C ALA A 29 -5.55 1.77 13.25
N LEU A 30 -5.18 2.19 12.03
CA LEU A 30 -5.09 1.29 10.89
C LEU A 30 -3.96 0.26 11.06
N ALA A 31 -2.79 0.67 11.56
CA ALA A 31 -1.69 -0.25 11.84
C ALA A 31 -2.07 -1.31 12.89
N ALA A 32 -2.75 -0.90 13.96
CA ALA A 32 -3.25 -1.81 14.99
C ALA A 32 -4.27 -2.82 14.41
N SER A 33 -5.18 -2.35 13.55
CA SER A 33 -6.15 -3.21 12.86
C SER A 33 -5.47 -4.23 11.92
N ILE A 34 -4.48 -3.80 11.13
CA ILE A 34 -3.70 -4.69 10.27
C ILE A 34 -2.90 -5.71 11.10
N ALA A 35 -2.36 -5.32 12.25
CA ALA A 35 -1.67 -6.26 13.14
C ALA A 35 -2.61 -7.31 13.75
N ALA A 36 -3.86 -6.92 14.05
CA ALA A 36 -4.85 -7.83 14.65
C ALA A 36 -5.52 -8.77 13.64
N HIS A 37 -5.81 -8.29 12.43
CA HIS A 37 -6.62 -9.02 11.44
C HIS A 37 -5.86 -9.39 10.15
N GLY A 38 -4.65 -8.86 9.98
CA GLY A 38 -3.97 -8.87 8.69
C GLY A 38 -4.53 -7.82 7.73
N LEU A 39 -4.02 -7.83 6.50
CA LEU A 39 -4.49 -6.95 5.45
C LEU A 39 -5.78 -7.50 4.82
N LEU A 40 -6.92 -6.91 5.16
CA LEU A 40 -8.24 -7.36 4.67
C LEU A 40 -8.50 -7.02 3.19
N GLN A 41 -7.85 -5.97 2.68
CA GLN A 41 -8.01 -5.49 1.31
C GLN A 41 -6.65 -5.48 0.62
N ASN A 42 -6.54 -6.24 -0.47
CA ASN A 42 -5.30 -6.32 -1.24
C ASN A 42 -4.96 -4.96 -1.86
N LEU A 43 -3.67 -4.61 -1.88
CA LEU A 43 -3.20 -3.38 -2.52
C LEU A 43 -3.23 -3.53 -4.04
N THR A 44 -3.78 -2.53 -4.72
CA THR A 44 -3.70 -2.38 -6.16
C THR A 44 -2.37 -1.74 -6.55
N VAL A 45 -1.65 -2.38 -7.47
CA VAL A 45 -0.34 -1.91 -7.91
C VAL A 45 -0.23 -1.84 -9.42
N SER A 46 0.58 -0.91 -9.91
CA SER A 46 1.03 -0.82 -11.29
C SER A 46 2.54 -1.07 -11.38
N ARG A 47 3.00 -1.67 -12.48
CA ARG A 47 4.44 -1.90 -12.71
C ARG A 47 5.17 -0.57 -12.87
N ALA A 48 6.25 -0.40 -12.12
CA ALA A 48 7.16 0.74 -12.19
C ALA A 48 8.55 0.29 -12.66
N PRO A 49 9.43 1.23 -13.08
CA PRO A 49 10.81 0.91 -13.42
C PRO A 49 11.57 0.25 -12.26
N ASN A 50 12.61 -0.51 -12.58
CA ASN A 50 13.51 -1.19 -11.64
C ASN A 50 12.84 -2.28 -10.78
N GLU A 51 11.95 -3.09 -11.37
CA GLU A 51 11.25 -4.20 -10.69
C GLU A 51 10.43 -3.79 -9.45
N ARG A 52 9.98 -2.52 -9.44
CA ARG A 52 9.15 -1.95 -8.39
C ARG A 52 7.70 -1.85 -8.82
N PHE A 53 6.83 -1.66 -7.84
CA PHE A 53 5.38 -1.62 -8.01
C PHE A 53 4.84 -0.38 -7.32
N ALA A 54 4.16 0.48 -8.07
CA ALA A 54 3.56 1.69 -7.53
C ALA A 54 2.15 1.39 -7.00
N VAL A 55 1.87 1.77 -5.76
CA VAL A 55 0.54 1.59 -5.14
C VAL A 55 -0.41 2.66 -5.67
N VAL A 56 -1.49 2.22 -6.35
CA VAL A 56 -2.49 3.05 -7.03
C VAL A 56 -3.79 3.06 -6.25
#